data_AF-A0A815VSD6-F1
#
_entry.id   AF-A0A815VSD6-F1
#
_cell.length_a   1.000
_cell.length_b   1.000
_cell.length_c   1.000
_cell.angle_alpha   90.00
_cell.angle_beta   90.00
_cell.angle_gamma   90.00
#
_symmetry.space_group_name_H-M   'P 1'
#
loop_
_entity.id
_entity.type
_entity.pdbx_description
1 polymer ?
#
loop_
_entity_poly.entity_id
_entity_poly.type
_entity_poly.pdbx_seq_one_letter_code
_entity_poly.pdbx_strand_id
1 'polypeptide(L)'
;FLNLNIPILYVATIYGCTQLELNADIVDYSHHIIRSDGIISSQSEDIVHHMELYHCNVPTNHEIPKYNKWWTTERKPMDLMKCHRVIGAWTFGTANFSYSPETGEIIDGKNYLKYVV
;
A
#
# COMPACT_ATOMS: atom_id res chain seq x y z
N PHE A 1 4.79 -5.16 3.47
CA PHE A 1 3.32 -5.07 3.40
C PHE A 1 2.83 -6.14 2.44
N LEU A 2 1.94 -7.03 2.86
CA LEU A 2 1.37 -8.08 2.01
C LEU A 2 -0.15 -7.98 2.09
N ASN A 3 -0.86 -8.32 1.00
CA ASN A 3 -2.30 -8.41 1.07
C ASN A 3 -2.74 -9.54 2.02
N LEU A 4 -4.02 -9.56 2.39
CA LEU A 4 -4.59 -10.63 3.23
C LEU A 4 -5.19 -11.75 2.37
N ASN A 5 -4.42 -12.23 1.37
CA ASN A 5 -4.77 -13.36 0.49
C ASN A 5 -6.18 -13.27 -0.11
N ILE A 6 -6.49 -12.16 -0.78
CA ILE A 6 -7.80 -11.99 -1.41
C ILE A 6 -7.94 -12.95 -2.60
N PRO A 7 -8.99 -13.80 -2.68
CA PRO A 7 -9.17 -14.72 -3.80
C PRO A 7 -9.30 -13.98 -5.13
N ILE A 8 -8.52 -14.35 -6.13
CA ILE A 8 -8.51 -13.68 -7.44
C ILE A 8 -9.83 -13.88 -8.16
N LEU A 9 -10.35 -12.82 -8.76
CA LEU A 9 -11.52 -12.87 -9.65
C LEU A 9 -11.05 -12.81 -11.10
N TYR A 10 -11.55 -13.73 -11.94
CA TYR A 10 -11.15 -13.87 -13.34
C TYR A 10 -11.94 -12.90 -14.24
N VAL A 11 -11.48 -11.65 -14.29
CA VAL A 11 -11.99 -10.59 -15.18
C VAL A 11 -10.80 -9.88 -15.83
N ALA A 12 -11.05 -9.15 -16.94
CA ALA A 12 -9.97 -8.55 -17.73
C ALA A 12 -9.09 -7.56 -16.95
N THR A 13 -9.69 -6.78 -16.04
CA THR A 13 -8.96 -5.87 -15.16
C THR A 13 -9.65 -5.84 -13.81
N ILE A 14 -8.86 -5.97 -12.76
CA ILE A 14 -9.36 -5.87 -11.39
C ILE A 14 -8.37 -5.14 -10.50
N TYR A 15 -8.92 -4.37 -9.57
CA TYR A 15 -8.18 -3.62 -8.58
C TYR A 15 -8.47 -4.21 -7.21
N GLY A 16 -7.42 -4.50 -6.45
CA GLY A 16 -7.50 -5.08 -5.12
C GLY A 16 -6.84 -4.15 -4.11
N CYS A 17 -7.43 -4.07 -2.93
CA CYS A 17 -6.88 -3.25 -1.87
C CYS A 17 -7.06 -3.96 -0.53
N THR A 18 -6.04 -3.83 0.30
CA THR A 18 -5.99 -4.37 1.65
C THR A 18 -5.52 -3.25 2.58
N GLN A 19 -6.35 -2.87 3.53
CA GLN A 19 -5.92 -2.00 4.61
C GLN A 19 -5.06 -2.79 5.60
N LEU A 20 -3.92 -2.22 5.94
CA LEU A 20 -3.02 -2.71 6.97
C LEU A 20 -2.83 -1.63 8.02
N GLU A 21 -2.72 -2.04 9.28
CA GLU A 21 -2.32 -1.17 10.38
C GLU A 21 -0.81 -1.28 10.59
N LEU A 22 -0.15 -0.14 10.71
CA LEU A 22 1.24 0.00 11.09
C LEU A 22 1.39 -0.39 12.56
N ASN A 23 2.45 -1.13 12.86
CA ASN A 23 2.76 -1.53 14.23
C ASN A 23 3.20 -0.30 15.07
N ALA A 24 3.22 -0.47 16.39
CA ALA A 24 3.64 0.58 17.31
C ALA A 24 5.05 1.11 16.99
N ASP A 25 5.99 0.24 16.62
CA ASP A 25 7.36 0.65 16.32
C ASP A 25 7.45 1.67 15.17
N ILE A 26 6.71 1.45 14.07
CA ILE A 26 6.68 2.38 12.92
C ILE A 26 5.95 3.67 13.28
N VAL A 27 4.96 3.62 14.17
CA VAL A 27 4.13 4.77 14.55
C VAL A 27 4.80 5.65 15.60
N ASP A 28 5.58 5.05 16.50
CA ASP A 28 6.15 5.74 17.67
C ASP A 28 7.46 6.48 17.34
N TYR A 29 8.13 6.12 16.24
CA TYR A 29 9.38 6.75 15.80
C TYR A 29 9.34 7.10 14.32
N SER A 30 10.20 8.05 13.92
CA SER A 30 10.27 8.44 12.52
C SER A 30 11.09 7.49 11.66
N HIS A 31 10.49 7.05 10.55
CA HIS A 31 11.03 6.04 9.65
C HIS A 31 11.01 6.55 8.21
N HIS A 32 12.12 6.31 7.50
CA HIS A 32 12.22 6.51 6.07
C HIS A 32 12.25 5.15 5.35
N ILE A 33 11.40 4.98 4.35
CA ILE A 33 11.56 3.92 3.35
C ILE A 33 12.75 4.30 2.50
N ILE A 34 13.77 3.45 2.51
CA ILE A 34 14.96 3.59 1.67
C ILE A 34 14.95 2.63 0.48
N ARG A 35 14.06 1.63 0.49
CA ARG A 35 13.92 0.63 -0.56
C ARG A 35 12.54 -0.01 -0.54
N SER A 36 12.03 -0.34 -1.73
CA SER A 36 10.77 -1.04 -1.91
C SER A 36 10.91 -2.13 -2.98
N ASP A 37 10.52 -3.35 -2.62
CA ASP A 37 10.60 -4.53 -3.47
C ASP A 37 9.19 -5.13 -3.65
N GLY A 38 8.92 -5.67 -4.84
CA GLY A 38 7.70 -6.42 -5.11
C GLY A 38 7.83 -7.86 -4.61
N ILE A 39 6.90 -8.30 -3.76
CA ILE A 39 6.82 -9.70 -3.30
C ILE A 39 5.54 -10.29 -3.88
N ILE A 40 5.68 -11.17 -4.87
CA ILE A 40 4.58 -11.82 -5.57
C ILE A 40 4.60 -13.32 -5.26
N SER A 41 3.43 -13.93 -5.02
CA SER A 41 3.35 -15.37 -4.86
C SER A 41 3.42 -16.06 -6.22
N SER A 42 3.95 -17.28 -6.26
CA SER A 42 4.10 -18.02 -7.53
C SER A 42 2.77 -18.25 -8.28
N GLN A 43 1.64 -18.20 -7.58
CA GLN A 43 0.31 -18.35 -8.20
C GLN A 43 -0.22 -17.06 -8.85
N SER A 44 0.50 -15.95 -8.72
CA SER A 44 0.05 -14.62 -9.14
C SER A 44 1.09 -13.84 -9.96
N GLU A 45 2.22 -14.47 -10.31
CA GLU A 45 3.31 -13.87 -11.10
C GLU A 45 2.87 -13.39 -12.48
N ASP A 46 1.87 -14.06 -13.08
CA ASP A 46 1.28 -13.74 -14.37
C ASP A 46 0.02 -12.88 -14.29
N ILE A 47 -0.44 -12.55 -13.07
CA ILE A 47 -1.69 -11.82 -12.81
C ILE A 47 -1.44 -10.43 -12.23
N VAL A 48 -0.45 -10.28 -11.35
CA VAL A 48 -0.16 -8.99 -10.70
C VAL A 48 0.75 -8.15 -11.59
N HIS A 49 0.16 -7.17 -12.26
CA HIS A 49 0.92 -6.25 -13.12
C HIS A 49 1.45 -5.02 -12.37
N HIS A 50 0.68 -4.50 -11.41
CA HIS A 50 0.97 -3.24 -10.69
C HIS A 50 0.64 -3.42 -9.20
N MET A 51 1.49 -2.87 -8.34
CA MET A 51 1.25 -2.72 -6.91
C MET A 51 1.64 -1.32 -6.46
N GLU A 52 0.84 -0.75 -5.58
CA GLU A 52 1.09 0.56 -4.99
C GLU A 52 0.77 0.46 -3.50
N LEU A 53 1.57 1.16 -2.69
CA LEU A 53 1.36 1.29 -1.26
C LEU A 53 1.03 2.75 -0.96
N TYR A 54 -0.13 2.97 -0.38
CA TYR A 54 -0.62 4.30 -0.04
C TYR A 54 -0.62 4.53 1.46
N HIS A 55 -0.05 5.64 1.90
CA HIS A 55 -0.26 6.14 3.25
C HIS A 55 -1.63 6.85 3.36
N CYS A 56 -2.37 6.56 4.42
CA CYS A 56 -3.64 7.22 4.72
C CYS A 56 -3.40 8.53 5.46
N ASN A 57 -3.72 9.65 4.80
CA ASN A 57 -3.59 10.98 5.37
C ASN A 57 -4.83 11.33 6.21
N VAL A 58 -4.90 10.79 7.43
CA VAL A 58 -6.02 11.01 8.37
C VAL A 58 -5.51 11.31 9.79
N PRO A 59 -6.29 12.06 10.62
CA PRO A 59 -5.91 12.39 12.01
C PRO A 59 -6.00 11.18 12.94
N THR A 60 -5.15 11.08 13.97
CA THR A 60 -4.99 9.92 14.89
C THR A 60 -6.26 9.33 15.52
N ASN A 61 -7.36 10.10 15.59
CA ASN A 61 -8.65 9.68 16.12
C ASN A 61 -9.62 9.14 15.05
N HIS A 62 -9.19 9.06 13.78
CA HIS A 62 -10.02 8.62 12.67
C HIS A 62 -9.78 7.14 12.34
N GLU A 63 -10.84 6.34 12.28
CA GLU A 63 -10.72 4.96 11.85
C GLU A 63 -11.00 4.85 10.35
N ILE A 64 -10.12 4.12 9.64
CA ILE A 64 -10.39 3.70 8.27
C ILE A 64 -11.09 2.33 8.33
N PRO A 65 -12.23 2.15 7.64
CA PRO A 65 -12.94 0.88 7.63
C PRO A 65 -12.06 -0.23 7.05
N LYS A 66 -11.98 -1.37 7.77
CA LYS A 66 -11.26 -2.57 7.31
C LYS A 66 -11.61 -2.88 5.86
N TYR A 67 -10.61 -2.80 5.00
CA TYR A 67 -10.75 -3.03 3.58
C TYR A 67 -9.92 -4.24 3.14
N ASN A 68 -10.53 -5.18 2.44
CA ASN A 68 -9.86 -6.35 1.88
C ASN A 68 -10.71 -6.93 0.75
N LYS A 69 -10.85 -6.17 -0.34
CA LYS A 69 -11.82 -6.45 -1.40
C LYS A 69 -11.30 -6.05 -2.76
N TRP A 70 -11.91 -6.63 -3.79
CA TRP A 70 -11.72 -6.29 -5.18
C TRP A 70 -12.80 -5.35 -5.69
N TRP A 71 -12.49 -4.60 -6.75
CA TRP A 71 -13.46 -3.87 -7.56
C TRP A 71 -12.97 -3.77 -9.01
N THR A 72 -13.88 -3.56 -9.96
CA THR A 72 -13.57 -3.54 -11.40
C THR A 72 -13.55 -2.14 -12.01
N THR A 73 -13.95 -1.12 -11.25
CA THR A 73 -13.91 0.28 -11.70
C THR A 73 -12.54 0.88 -11.46
N GLU A 74 -12.03 1.74 -12.35
CA GLU A 74 -10.73 2.40 -12.11
C GLU A 74 -10.73 3.33 -10.90
N ARG A 75 -11.91 3.81 -10.49
CA ARG A 75 -12.03 4.70 -9.34
C ARG A 75 -11.86 3.92 -8.03
N LYS A 76 -10.91 4.39 -7.22
CA LYS A 76 -10.74 3.97 -5.83
C LYS A 76 -12.05 4.21 -5.06
N PRO A 77 -12.49 3.26 -4.21
CA PRO A 77 -13.66 3.44 -3.36
C PRO A 77 -13.58 4.73 -2.55
N MET A 78 -14.72 5.41 -2.36
CA MET A 78 -14.78 6.73 -1.73
C MET A 78 -14.18 6.74 -0.31
N ASP A 79 -14.40 5.69 0.46
CA ASP A 79 -13.86 5.53 1.81
C ASP A 79 -12.33 5.49 1.85
N LEU A 80 -11.69 5.06 0.76
CA LEU A 80 -10.24 4.97 0.64
C LEU A 80 -9.62 6.20 -0.04
N MET A 81 -10.41 7.21 -0.43
CA MET A 81 -9.89 8.41 -1.10
C MET A 81 -8.93 9.23 -0.22
N LYS A 82 -9.00 9.03 1.10
CA LYS A 82 -8.06 9.65 2.06
C LYS A 82 -6.67 9.00 2.06
N CYS A 83 -6.54 7.83 1.44
CA CYS A 83 -5.29 7.12 1.26
C CYS A 83 -4.80 7.30 -0.16
N HIS A 84 -4.07 8.40 -0.39
CA HIS A 84 -3.71 8.85 -1.73
C HIS A 84 -2.22 9.23 -1.86
N ARG A 85 -1.49 9.27 -0.75
CA ARG A 85 -0.04 9.50 -0.77
C ARG A 85 0.66 8.19 -1.07
N VAL A 86 1.22 8.06 -2.27
CA VAL A 86 2.04 6.91 -2.66
C VAL A 86 3.34 6.93 -1.86
N ILE A 87 3.65 5.84 -1.16
CA ILE A 87 4.90 5.66 -0.41
C ILE A 87 5.73 4.46 -0.91
N GLY A 88 5.21 3.73 -1.90
CA GLY A 88 5.89 2.65 -2.58
C GLY A 88 5.12 2.23 -3.82
N ALA A 89 5.83 1.81 -4.85
CA ALA A 89 5.23 1.32 -6.08
C ALA A 89 6.11 0.24 -6.69
N TRP A 90 5.47 -0.71 -7.37
CA TRP A 90 6.13 -1.77 -8.10
C TRP A 90 5.31 -2.12 -9.34
N THR A 91 5.99 -2.42 -10.44
CA THR A 91 5.35 -2.90 -11.66
C THR A 91 6.09 -4.10 -12.23
N PHE A 92 5.36 -4.97 -12.94
CA PHE A 92 5.93 -6.14 -13.58
C PHE A 92 7.10 -5.76 -14.51
N GLY A 93 8.20 -6.52 -14.40
CA GLY A 93 9.41 -6.29 -15.18
C GLY A 93 10.33 -5.18 -14.65
N THR A 94 9.95 -4.48 -13.58
CA THR A 94 10.86 -3.51 -12.92
C THR A 94 11.76 -4.18 -11.90
N ALA A 95 12.98 -3.68 -11.80
CA ALA A 95 13.88 -4.02 -10.71
C ALA A 95 13.43 -3.33 -9.41
N ASN A 96 13.99 -3.79 -8.31
CA ASN A 96 13.81 -3.19 -6.98
C ASN A 96 14.16 -1.70 -6.98
N PHE A 97 13.35 -0.89 -6.29
CA PHE A 97 13.58 0.54 -6.18
C PHE A 97 14.31 0.87 -4.88
N SER A 98 15.42 1.61 -4.96
CA SER A 98 16.18 2.10 -3.80
C SER A 98 16.40 3.60 -3.91
N TYR A 99 16.19 4.31 -2.80
CA TYR A 99 16.55 5.72 -2.68
C TYR A 99 18.07 5.90 -2.65
N SER A 100 18.54 7.12 -2.93
CA SER A 100 19.95 7.46 -2.71
C SER A 100 20.27 7.51 -1.21
N PRO A 101 21.54 7.42 -0.80
CA PRO A 101 21.92 7.46 0.62
C PRO A 101 21.42 8.70 1.39
N GLU A 102 21.17 9.80 0.67
CA GLU A 102 20.76 11.09 1.23
C GLU A 102 19.23 11.26 1.29
N THR A 103 18.45 10.31 0.75
CA THR A 103 17.00 10.43 0.57
C THR A 103 16.24 9.21 1.08
N GLY A 104 14.95 9.39 1.34
CA GLY A 104 14.02 8.34 1.72
C GLY A 104 12.61 8.90 1.86
N GLU A 105 11.62 8.02 1.73
CA GLU A 105 10.21 8.42 1.88
C GLU A 105 9.79 8.29 3.34
N ILE A 106 9.42 9.41 3.95
CA ILE A 106 8.93 9.40 5.33
C ILE A 106 7.57 8.70 5.41
N ILE A 107 7.47 7.64 6.22
CA ILE A 107 6.21 6.89 6.39
C ILE A 107 5.30 7.61 7.36
N ASP A 108 5.88 8.15 8.42
CA ASP A 108 5.17 8.71 9.56
C ASP A 108 5.17 10.24 9.56
N GLY A 109 4.49 10.80 10.55
CA GLY A 109 4.71 12.17 10.97
C GLY A 109 4.06 12.36 12.32
N LYS A 110 4.62 13.24 13.17
CA LYS A 110 3.95 13.65 14.42
C LYS A 110 2.54 14.10 14.07
N ASN A 111 1.54 13.27 14.39
CA ASN A 111 0.08 13.42 14.14
C ASN A 111 -0.53 12.66 12.93
N TYR A 112 0.22 11.84 12.17
CA TYR A 112 -0.32 11.06 11.04
C TYR A 112 -0.54 9.57 11.37
N LEU A 113 -1.63 9.02 10.83
CA LEU A 113 -2.25 7.76 11.25
C LEU A 113 -1.59 6.48 10.75
N LYS A 114 -1.92 5.42 11.48
CA LYS A 114 -1.42 4.05 11.43
C LYS A 114 -1.82 3.23 10.20
N TYR A 115 -2.39 3.78 9.13
CA TYR A 115 -2.98 2.95 8.07
C TYR A 115 -2.28 3.12 6.75
N VAL A 116 -2.04 1.98 6.10
CA VAL A 116 -1.62 1.91 4.70
C VAL A 116 -2.57 1.01 3.93
N VAL A 117 -2.71 1.24 2.63
CA VAL A 117 -3.61 0.49 1.75
C VAL A 117 -3.00 0.17 0.40
#